data_AF-A0A6V7KCH5-F1
#
_entry.id   AF-A0A6V7KCH5-F1
#
_cell.length_a   1.000
_cell.length_b   1.000
_cell.length_c   1.000
_cell.angle_alpha   90.00
_cell.angle_beta   90.00
_cell.angle_gamma   90.00
#
_symmetry.space_group_name_H-M   'P 1'
#
loop_
_entity.id
_entity.type
_entity.pdbx_description
1 polymer ?
#
loop_
_entity_poly.entity_id
_entity_poly.type
_entity_poly.pdbx_seq_one_letter_code
_entity_poly.pdbx_strand_id
1 'polypeptide(L)'
;EQDVNRYLQKHNDFKKQIGIPGVVDAIIVLNDLSCQIGRADPGKVTLSGHAKVNISSLLGAQSADAVLTLKAQPVFDKTNSAIYLKEMELVDYQVTPEKMDTVFKTLTPYLNQALKNYFDQKPAYMLSDENSKTEALAKKLAKGIEVKPGQIAIQLTD
;
A
#
# COMPACT_ATOMS: atom_id res chain seq x y z
N GLU A 1 3.10 5.75 13.13
CA GLU A 1 2.59 4.47 12.59
C GLU A 1 1.08 4.27 12.80
N GLN A 2 0.58 4.37 14.04
CA GLN A 2 -0.83 4.05 14.36
C GLN A 2 -1.88 4.84 13.55
N ASP A 3 -1.66 6.13 13.30
CA ASP A 3 -2.61 6.94 12.54
C ASP A 3 -2.66 6.55 11.06
N VAL A 4 -1.50 6.23 10.47
CA VAL A 4 -1.42 5.69 9.10
C VAL A 4 -2.11 4.33 9.03
N ASN A 5 -1.90 3.45 10.03
CA ASN A 5 -2.60 2.15 10.09
C ASN A 5 -4.11 2.32 10.15
N ARG A 6 -4.61 3.18 11.04
CA ARG A 6 -6.04 3.43 11.18
C ARG A 6 -6.63 4.00 9.89
N TYR A 7 -5.91 4.92 9.25
CA TYR A 7 -6.35 5.52 8.00
C TYR A 7 -6.40 4.48 6.88
N LEU A 8 -5.33 3.69 6.70
CA LEU A 8 -5.27 2.63 5.70
C LEU A 8 -6.36 1.58 5.93
N GLN A 9 -6.56 1.10 7.16
CA GLN A 9 -7.61 0.12 7.45
C GLN A 9 -9.02 0.64 7.12
N LYS A 10 -9.28 1.95 7.30
CA LYS A 10 -10.58 2.56 7.02
C LYS A 10 -10.81 2.84 5.53
N HIS A 11 -9.76 3.16 4.77
CA HIS A 11 -9.89 3.67 3.40
C HIS A 11 -9.33 2.73 2.32
N ASN A 12 -8.67 1.65 2.72
CA ASN A 12 -8.20 0.64 1.79
C ASN A 12 -9.36 -0.21 1.28
N ASP A 13 -9.55 -0.16 -0.03
CA ASP A 13 -10.53 -0.88 -0.82
C ASP A 13 -9.85 -1.60 -2.00
N PHE A 14 -8.57 -1.98 -1.83
CA PHE A 14 -7.80 -2.61 -2.89
C PHE A 14 -8.45 -3.92 -3.34
N LYS A 15 -9.06 -3.86 -4.51
CA LYS A 15 -9.56 -4.99 -5.28
C LYS A 15 -9.23 -4.78 -6.74
N LYS A 16 -8.37 -5.63 -7.30
CA LYS A 16 -7.88 -5.50 -8.68
C LYS A 16 -7.91 -6.83 -9.41
N GLN A 17 -8.31 -6.77 -10.68
CA GLN A 17 -8.06 -7.85 -11.62
C GLN A 17 -6.69 -7.64 -12.24
N ILE A 18 -5.88 -8.68 -12.26
CA ILE A 18 -4.54 -8.71 -12.85
C ILE A 18 -4.35 -9.99 -13.65
N GLY A 19 -3.36 -10.01 -14.55
CA GLY A 19 -2.98 -11.21 -15.28
C GLY A 19 -2.81 -10.97 -16.78
N ILE A 20 -2.81 -12.08 -17.51
CA ILE A 20 -2.64 -12.13 -18.96
C ILE A 20 -3.96 -12.63 -19.55
N PRO A 21 -4.70 -11.76 -20.27
CA PRO A 21 -5.98 -12.13 -20.86
C PRO A 21 -5.88 -13.42 -21.68
N GLY A 22 -6.78 -14.37 -21.39
CA GLY A 22 -6.85 -15.66 -22.09
C GLY A 22 -5.83 -16.71 -21.66
N VAL A 23 -4.94 -16.40 -20.72
CA VAL A 23 -3.96 -17.35 -20.16
C VAL A 23 -4.21 -17.57 -18.67
N VAL A 24 -4.18 -16.48 -17.90
CA VAL A 24 -4.38 -16.49 -16.45
C VAL A 24 -4.90 -15.13 -16.02
N ASP A 25 -6.03 -15.13 -15.33
CA ASP A 25 -6.63 -13.96 -14.72
C ASP A 25 -6.73 -14.17 -13.21
N ALA A 26 -6.48 -13.13 -12.42
CA ALA A 26 -6.62 -13.18 -10.97
C ALA A 26 -7.33 -11.95 -10.43
N ILE A 27 -8.27 -12.16 -9.52
CA ILE A 27 -8.85 -11.10 -8.69
C ILE A 27 -8.14 -11.14 -7.34
N ILE A 28 -7.47 -10.05 -7.00
CA ILE A 28 -6.77 -9.88 -5.73
C ILE A 28 -7.51 -8.87 -4.88
N VAL A 29 -7.79 -9.24 -3.63
CA VAL A 29 -8.31 -8.35 -2.58
C VAL A 29 -7.27 -8.28 -1.48
N LEU A 30 -6.77 -7.09 -1.17
CA LEU A 30 -5.75 -6.85 -0.15
C LEU A 30 -6.38 -6.15 1.06
N ASN A 31 -6.23 -6.73 2.24
CA ASN A 31 -6.80 -6.26 3.51
C ASN A 31 -5.75 -6.29 4.62
N ASP A 32 -6.18 -5.91 5.83
CA ASP A 32 -5.41 -6.04 7.07
C ASP A 32 -4.03 -5.40 6.98
N LEU A 33 -3.99 -4.22 6.36
CA LEU A 33 -2.76 -3.45 6.19
C LEU A 33 -2.19 -3.02 7.54
N SER A 34 -0.89 -3.25 7.71
CA SER A 34 -0.08 -2.80 8.85
C SER A 34 1.19 -2.13 8.34
N CYS A 35 1.54 -0.99 8.92
CA CYS A 35 2.60 -0.09 8.47
C CYS A 35 3.73 -0.03 9.50
N GLN A 36 4.95 -0.12 9.00
CA GLN A 36 6.20 0.20 9.69
C GLN A 36 6.93 1.30 8.93
N ILE A 37 7.36 2.34 9.64
CA ILE A 37 7.88 3.57 9.03
C ILE A 37 9.36 3.71 9.35
N GLY A 38 10.22 3.75 8.33
CA GLY A 38 11.64 4.08 8.47
C GLY A 38 12.46 3.15 9.36
N ARG A 39 12.01 1.91 9.59
CA ARG A 39 12.70 0.92 10.45
C ARG A 39 13.63 0.01 9.67
N ALA A 40 13.13 -0.58 8.59
CA ALA A 40 13.89 -1.50 7.75
C ALA A 40 14.77 -0.76 6.72
N ASP A 41 14.22 0.31 6.14
CA ASP A 41 14.89 1.12 5.11
C ASP A 41 14.65 2.61 5.42
N PRO A 42 15.70 3.38 5.74
CA PRO A 42 15.58 4.82 6.03
C PRO A 42 14.90 5.56 4.87
N GLY A 43 13.91 6.41 5.18
CA GLY A 43 13.19 7.14 4.14
C GLY A 43 12.01 6.40 3.51
N LYS A 44 11.84 5.10 3.80
CA LYS A 44 10.76 4.26 3.22
C LYS A 44 9.75 3.80 4.27
N VAL A 45 8.65 3.27 3.77
CA VAL A 45 7.60 2.61 4.53
C VAL A 45 7.50 1.15 4.08
N THR A 46 7.39 0.25 5.04
CA THR A 46 7.05 -1.16 4.81
C THR A 46 5.59 -1.38 5.20
N LEU A 47 4.80 -2.00 4.33
CA LEU A 47 3.47 -2.48 4.65
C LEU A 47 3.44 -4.00 4.67
N SER A 48 2.71 -4.58 5.61
CA SER A 48 2.29 -5.98 5.56
C SER A 48 0.79 -6.06 5.35
N GLY A 49 0.29 -7.06 4.65
CA GLY A 49 -1.14 -7.25 4.45
C GLY A 49 -1.52 -8.65 4.01
N HIS A 50 -2.79 -9.00 4.19
CA HIS A 50 -3.35 -10.27 3.78
C HIS A 50 -4.09 -10.12 2.45
N ALA A 51 -3.74 -10.94 1.48
CA ALA A 51 -4.36 -10.95 0.17
C ALA A 51 -5.14 -12.24 -0.07
N LYS A 52 -6.38 -12.11 -0.53
CA LYS A 52 -7.15 -13.20 -1.12
C LYS A 52 -7.04 -13.13 -2.62
N VAL A 53 -6.69 -14.25 -3.24
CA VAL A 53 -6.43 -14.36 -4.68
C VAL A 53 -7.38 -15.40 -5.26
N ASN A 54 -8.22 -15.00 -6.21
CA ASN A 54 -9.04 -15.93 -6.99
C ASN A 54 -8.51 -15.95 -8.42
N ILE A 55 -8.02 -17.11 -8.85
CA ILE A 55 -7.34 -17.34 -10.12
C ILE A 55 -8.30 -18.09 -11.04
N SER A 56 -8.38 -17.64 -12.29
CA SER A 56 -9.10 -18.28 -13.38
C SER A 56 -8.12 -18.53 -14.52
N SER A 57 -8.02 -19.79 -14.96
CA SER A 57 -7.13 -20.20 -16.05
C SER A 57 -7.81 -21.22 -16.96
N LEU A 58 -7.15 -21.58 -18.05
CA LEU A 58 -7.60 -22.67 -18.94
C LEU A 58 -7.75 -24.02 -18.23
N LEU A 59 -7.02 -24.24 -17.14
CA LEU A 59 -7.06 -25.48 -16.36
C LEU A 59 -8.12 -25.47 -15.25
N GLY A 60 -8.85 -24.36 -15.08
CA GLY A 60 -9.89 -24.19 -14.08
C GLY A 60 -9.62 -23.03 -13.11
N ALA A 61 -10.55 -22.87 -12.16
CA ALA A 61 -10.49 -21.84 -11.12
C ALA A 61 -9.86 -22.37 -9.83
N GLN A 62 -9.05 -21.54 -9.18
CA GLN A 62 -8.36 -21.84 -7.93
C GLN A 62 -8.34 -20.60 -7.04
N SER A 63 -8.22 -20.81 -5.73
CA SER A 63 -8.08 -19.72 -4.77
C SER A 63 -6.82 -19.92 -3.92
N ALA A 64 -6.22 -18.81 -3.51
CA ALA A 64 -5.06 -18.78 -2.63
C ALA A 64 -5.19 -17.63 -1.63
N ASP A 65 -4.61 -17.80 -0.46
CA ASP A 65 -4.34 -16.74 0.50
C ASP A 65 -2.85 -16.40 0.43
N ALA A 66 -2.51 -15.11 0.59
CA ALA A 66 -1.13 -14.67 0.63
C ALA A 66 -0.91 -13.64 1.74
N VAL A 67 0.24 -13.73 2.39
CA VAL A 67 0.78 -12.66 3.25
C VAL A 67 1.80 -11.91 2.42
N LEU A 68 1.59 -10.61 2.24
CA LEU A 68 2.44 -9.75 1.42
C LEU A 68 3.25 -8.82 2.30
N THR A 69 4.51 -8.62 1.95
CA THR A 69 5.34 -7.52 2.42
C THR A 69 5.60 -6.58 1.25
N LEU A 70 5.21 -5.32 1.43
CA LEU A 70 5.31 -4.26 0.44
C LEU A 70 6.24 -3.16 0.93
N LYS A 71 6.82 -2.42 0.00
CA LYS A 71 7.64 -1.24 0.28
C LYS A 71 7.18 -0.06 -0.56
N ALA A 72 7.25 1.14 0.00
CA ALA A 72 6.89 2.37 -0.69
C ALA A 72 7.67 3.60 -0.20
N GLN A 73 7.70 4.63 -1.05
CA GLN A 73 8.18 5.96 -0.71
C GLN A 73 7.01 6.83 -0.23
N PRO A 74 6.97 7.27 1.03
CA PRO A 74 6.04 8.31 1.43
C PRO A 74 6.40 9.62 0.73
N VAL A 75 5.39 10.27 0.14
CA VAL A 75 5.50 11.56 -0.54
C VAL A 75 4.34 12.45 -0.09
N PHE A 76 4.65 13.69 0.29
CA PHE A 76 3.64 14.67 0.63
C PHE A 76 3.15 15.42 -0.60
N ASP A 77 1.84 15.42 -0.80
CA ASP A 77 1.16 16.21 -1.82
C ASP A 77 0.53 17.43 -1.15
N LYS A 78 1.10 18.61 -1.45
CA LYS A 78 0.65 19.87 -0.87
C LYS A 78 -0.76 20.25 -1.32
N THR A 79 -1.11 19.97 -2.58
CA THR A 79 -2.41 20.34 -3.17
C THR A 79 -3.57 19.68 -2.43
N ASN A 80 -3.43 18.38 -2.13
CA ASN A 80 -4.43 17.58 -1.44
C ASN A 80 -4.20 17.51 0.08
N SER A 81 -3.10 18.11 0.57
CA SER A 81 -2.66 18.01 1.97
C SER A 81 -2.61 16.57 2.47
N ALA A 82 -2.04 15.69 1.65
CA ALA A 82 -2.10 14.24 1.87
C ALA A 82 -0.72 13.59 1.69
N ILE A 83 -0.53 12.46 2.37
CA ILE A 83 0.66 11.62 2.23
C ILE A 83 0.28 10.41 1.39
N TYR A 84 0.97 10.23 0.27
CA TYR A 84 0.84 9.07 -0.61
C TYR A 84 2.02 8.11 -0.40
N LEU A 85 1.76 6.82 -0.60
CA LEU A 85 2.80 5.79 -0.60
C LEU A 85 3.14 5.45 -2.05
N LYS A 86 4.00 6.27 -2.64
CA LYS A 86 4.41 6.17 -4.04
C LYS A 86 5.35 4.99 -4.25
N GLU A 87 5.41 4.52 -5.49
CA GLU A 87 6.32 3.42 -5.88
C GLU A 87 6.10 2.15 -5.05
N MET A 88 4.83 1.87 -4.72
CA MET A 88 4.47 0.66 -4.00
C MET A 88 4.90 -0.58 -4.78
N GLU A 89 5.71 -1.42 -4.16
CA GLU A 89 6.19 -2.68 -4.73
C GLU A 89 6.08 -3.82 -3.73
N LEU A 90 5.81 -5.03 -4.23
CA LEU A 90 5.95 -6.26 -3.49
C LEU A 90 7.44 -6.59 -3.32
N VAL A 91 7.89 -6.76 -2.07
CA VAL A 91 9.26 -7.16 -1.76
C VAL A 91 9.37 -8.60 -1.27
N ASP A 92 8.30 -9.13 -0.68
CA ASP A 92 8.24 -10.52 -0.23
C ASP A 92 6.79 -11.01 -0.15
N TYR A 93 6.58 -12.32 -0.26
CA TYR A 93 5.27 -12.93 -0.08
C TYR A 93 5.36 -14.38 0.40
N GLN A 94 4.31 -14.82 1.10
CA GLN A 94 4.07 -16.22 1.39
C GLN A 94 2.65 -16.58 0.92
N VAL A 95 2.54 -17.55 0.01
CA VAL A 95 1.25 -17.95 -0.58
C VAL A 95 0.85 -19.36 -0.14
N THR A 96 -0.44 -19.57 0.10
CA THR A 96 -1.05 -20.84 0.47
C THR A 96 -2.21 -21.16 -0.46
N PRO A 97 -2.27 -22.37 -1.07
CA PRO A 97 -1.32 -23.47 -0.90
C PRO A 97 0.00 -23.21 -1.65
N GLU A 98 1.09 -23.81 -1.18
CA GLU A 98 2.46 -23.60 -1.70
C GLU A 98 2.60 -23.84 -3.20
N LYS A 99 1.83 -24.79 -3.77
CA LYS A 99 1.78 -25.04 -5.22
C LYS A 99 1.38 -23.82 -6.07
N MET A 100 0.81 -22.79 -5.46
CA MET A 100 0.44 -21.53 -6.13
C MET A 100 1.60 -20.55 -6.27
N ASP A 101 2.76 -20.84 -5.69
CA ASP A 101 3.94 -19.96 -5.73
C ASP A 101 4.33 -19.57 -7.17
N THR A 102 4.45 -20.56 -8.07
CA THR A 102 4.83 -20.29 -9.46
C THR A 102 3.82 -19.41 -10.20
N VAL A 103 2.52 -19.60 -9.94
CA VAL A 103 1.46 -18.78 -10.54
C VAL A 103 1.52 -17.36 -9.97
N PHE A 104 1.65 -17.24 -8.65
CA PHE A 104 1.75 -15.95 -7.98
C PHE A 104 2.97 -15.15 -8.46
N LYS A 105 4.13 -15.81 -8.60
CA LYS A 105 5.36 -15.23 -9.16
C LYS A 105 5.17 -14.71 -10.58
N THR A 106 4.42 -15.43 -11.41
CA THR A 106 4.08 -15.01 -12.79
C THR A 106 3.18 -13.77 -12.79
N LEU A 107 2.32 -13.64 -11.79
CA LEU A 107 1.41 -12.50 -11.63
C LEU A 107 2.07 -11.29 -10.95
N THR A 108 3.23 -11.45 -10.29
CA THR A 108 3.90 -10.38 -9.53
C THR A 108 4.11 -9.07 -10.31
N PRO A 109 4.55 -9.06 -11.58
CA PRO A 109 4.70 -7.79 -12.32
C PRO A 109 3.38 -7.02 -12.46
N TYR A 110 2.27 -7.74 -12.70
CA TYR A 110 0.94 -7.16 -12.81
C TYR A 110 0.41 -6.69 -11.46
N LEU A 111 0.70 -7.45 -10.40
CA LEU A 111 0.40 -7.04 -9.03
C LEU A 111 1.15 -5.74 -8.67
N ASN A 112 2.46 -5.65 -8.96
CA ASN A 112 3.25 -4.44 -8.72
C ASN A 112 2.69 -3.22 -9.46
N GLN A 113 2.31 -3.39 -10.73
CA GLN A 113 1.67 -2.30 -11.48
C GLN A 113 0.33 -1.88 -10.85
N ALA A 114 -0.49 -2.85 -10.43
CA ALA A 114 -1.78 -2.58 -9.80
C ALA A 114 -1.63 -1.89 -8.43
N LEU A 115 -0.66 -2.32 -7.62
CA LEU A 115 -0.29 -1.71 -6.34
C LEU A 115 0.17 -0.27 -6.54
N LYS A 116 1.15 -0.04 -7.43
CA LYS A 116 1.64 1.28 -7.76
C LYS A 116 0.49 2.21 -8.19
N ASN A 117 -0.31 1.79 -9.16
CA ASN A 117 -1.43 2.60 -9.65
C ASN A 117 -2.44 2.95 -8.55
N TYR A 118 -2.73 2.00 -7.66
CA TYR A 118 -3.69 2.20 -6.58
C TYR A 118 -3.16 3.20 -5.53
N PHE A 119 -1.98 2.95 -4.98
CA PHE A 119 -1.40 3.79 -3.91
C PHE A 119 -0.86 5.13 -4.43
N ASP A 120 -0.61 5.26 -5.73
CA ASP A 120 -0.32 6.55 -6.34
C ASP A 120 -1.54 7.48 -6.33
N GLN A 121 -2.77 6.95 -6.27
CA GLN A 121 -4.02 7.73 -6.31
C GLN A 121 -4.79 7.72 -4.99
N LYS A 122 -4.46 6.80 -4.07
CA LYS A 122 -5.11 6.67 -2.76
C LYS A 122 -4.13 7.13 -1.68
N PRO A 123 -4.45 8.18 -0.92
CA PRO A 123 -3.58 8.64 0.15
C PRO A 123 -3.53 7.60 1.27
N ALA A 124 -2.39 7.51 1.94
CA ALA A 124 -2.23 6.73 3.17
C ALA A 124 -2.54 7.55 4.42
N TYR A 125 -2.59 8.87 4.28
CA TYR A 125 -3.04 9.80 5.32
C TYR A 125 -3.43 11.13 4.69
N MET A 126 -4.42 11.82 5.25
CA MET A 126 -4.84 13.14 4.80
C MET A 126 -4.98 14.07 6.00
N LEU A 127 -4.35 15.24 5.94
CA LEU A 127 -4.42 16.23 7.00
C LEU A 127 -5.82 16.81 7.09
N SER A 128 -6.37 16.81 8.29
CA SER A 128 -7.70 17.33 8.59
C SER A 128 -7.66 18.52 9.53
N ASP A 129 -8.54 19.50 9.27
CA ASP A 129 -8.76 20.64 10.16
C ASP A 129 -9.60 20.25 11.40
N GLU A 130 -10.26 19.08 11.35
CA GLU A 130 -11.20 18.61 12.37
C GLU A 130 -10.53 17.75 13.44
N ASN A 131 -9.40 17.12 13.11
CA ASN A 131 -8.73 16.18 14.02
C ASN A 131 -8.05 16.90 15.20
N SER A 132 -7.32 18.00 14.93
CA SER A 132 -6.67 18.80 15.97
C SER A 132 -6.23 20.18 15.45
N LYS A 133 -5.97 21.11 16.38
CA LYS A 133 -5.40 22.43 16.04
C LYS A 133 -4.01 22.32 15.39
N THR A 134 -3.20 21.38 15.85
CA THR A 134 -1.84 21.13 15.31
C THR A 134 -1.91 20.61 13.89
N GLU A 135 -2.85 19.71 13.59
CA GLU A 135 -3.04 19.17 12.25
C GLU A 135 -3.62 20.20 11.28
N ALA A 136 -4.55 21.04 11.76
CA ALA A 136 -5.06 22.19 10.99
C ALA A 136 -3.93 23.18 10.63
N LEU A 137 -3.00 23.43 11.56
CA LEU A 137 -1.81 24.25 11.28
C LEU A 137 -0.89 23.56 10.28
N ALA A 138 -0.64 22.26 10.45
CA ALA A 138 0.17 21.48 9.54
C ALA A 138 -0.41 21.51 8.12
N LYS A 139 -1.72 21.36 7.96
CA LYS A 139 -2.39 21.45 6.66
C LYS A 139 -2.11 22.78 5.94
N LYS A 140 -2.02 23.88 6.69
CA LYS A 140 -1.76 25.23 6.14
C LYS A 140 -0.29 25.47 5.82
N LEU A 141 0.62 24.97 6.67
CA LEU A 141 2.04 25.36 6.64
C LEU A 141 2.97 24.26 6.11
N ALA A 142 2.49 23.04 5.90
CA ALA A 142 3.31 21.94 5.44
C ALA A 142 3.94 22.23 4.07
N LYS A 143 5.26 22.04 3.98
CA LYS A 143 6.00 22.05 2.71
C LYS A 143 6.62 20.70 2.36
N GLY A 144 6.68 19.77 3.31
CA GLY A 144 7.22 18.45 3.07
C GLY A 144 7.08 17.53 4.26
N ILE A 145 7.74 16.38 4.15
CA ILE A 145 7.79 15.36 5.19
C ILE A 145 9.21 14.85 5.36
N GLU A 146 9.51 14.39 6.56
CA GLU A 146 10.74 13.69 6.90
C GLU A 146 10.35 12.34 7.51
N VAL A 147 10.95 11.25 7.02
CA VAL A 147 10.70 9.91 7.55
C VAL A 147 11.70 9.63 8.66
N LYS A 148 11.20 9.32 9.85
CA LYS A 148 11.99 8.89 11.01
C LYS A 148 11.52 7.50 11.45
N PRO A 149 12.36 6.72 12.15
CA PRO A 149 11.92 5.44 12.71
C PRO A 149 10.63 5.62 13.53
N GLY A 150 9.55 4.97 13.09
CA GLY A 150 8.23 5.00 13.75
C GLY A 150 7.27 6.12 13.32
N GLN A 151 7.72 7.14 12.59
CA GLN A 151 6.91 8.33 12.31
C GLN A 151 7.28 9.07 11.02
N ILE A 152 6.27 9.73 10.42
CA ILE A 152 6.47 10.71 9.35
C ILE A 152 6.29 12.09 10.00
N ALA A 153 7.36 12.86 10.10
CA ALA A 153 7.34 14.22 10.62
C ALA A 153 6.95 15.19 9.50
N ILE A 154 5.99 16.07 9.77
CA ILE A 154 5.59 17.12 8.82
C ILE A 154 6.54 18.31 8.99
N GLN A 155 7.15 18.74 7.89
CA GLN A 155 7.99 19.93 7.86
C GLN A 155 7.12 21.15 7.57
N LEU A 156 7.05 22.04 8.56
CA LEU A 156 6.37 23.32 8.45
C LEU A 156 7.34 24.38 7.94
N THR A 157 6.81 25.51 7.48
CA THR A 157 7.63 26.71 7.35
C THR A 157 7.22 27.80 8.29
N ASP A 158 8.19 28.65 8.56
CA ASP A 158 8.05 29.95 9.21
C ASP A 158 7.10 30.88 8.44
#